data_AF-A0AAV3TD26-F1
#
_entry.id   AF-A0AAV3TD26-F1
#
_cell.length_a   1.000
_cell.length_b   1.000
_cell.length_c   1.000
_cell.angle_alpha   90.00
_cell.angle_beta   90.00
_cell.angle_gamma   90.00
#
_symmetry.space_group_name_H-M   'P 1'
#
loop_
_entity.id
_entity.type
_entity.pdbx_description
1 polymer ?
#
loop_
_entity_poly.entity_id
_entity_poly.type
_entity_poly.pdbx_seq_one_letter_code
_entity_poly.pdbx_strand_id
1 'polypeptide(L)'
;METPGGDGFIVDESALNPAVHLPEPVGRGSVLEQVLDALGPVFDGESPEDVAVYGPSGAGKSAVLTALCSQLNESLGRNEDAIWTSTRGTAAVARAQFAYVDARRADSDFQYYHAILESISPNPVPRRGVGTDELRERLDDAVAERAGAVVVAVDHLSETDDDVAHVRSLLEPVAAGTSLVMVAEEPLPEWSGRTVKVPSYRPHALVDLLTERASYGLSSGAVSHDQARRIADWADGDAHDALAALFGAAISAQRDDAGRLRESDVDAGIDAVPDDCVQIGRVLSLPENRRTVLAELLATDGHRQPISDAAAAVGERTDLSPSTVQRYLYELAEDGLLTREAIEDRDSNGRQPTRVRPRFPTLVFERLERRARL
;
A
#
# COMPACT_ATOMS: atom_id res chain seq x y z
N MET A 1 -40.27 2.57 -8.83
CA MET A 1 -39.42 3.61 -9.45
C MET A 1 -39.14 4.62 -8.36
N GLU A 2 -38.23 4.23 -7.47
CA GLU A 2 -37.72 5.06 -6.39
C GLU A 2 -36.42 5.67 -6.92
N THR A 3 -36.35 6.99 -6.92
CA THR A 3 -35.14 7.75 -7.23
C THR A 3 -34.07 7.40 -6.18
N PRO A 4 -32.86 6.96 -6.56
CA PRO A 4 -31.78 6.79 -5.59
C PRO A 4 -31.39 8.17 -5.06
N GLY A 5 -31.47 8.35 -3.75
CA GLY A 5 -31.17 9.60 -3.09
C GLY A 5 -29.67 9.92 -3.09
N GLY A 6 -29.33 11.11 -3.61
CA GLY A 6 -28.12 11.87 -3.32
C GLY A 6 -26.87 11.47 -4.12
N ASP A 7 -26.51 12.27 -5.12
CA ASP A 7 -25.12 12.38 -5.57
C ASP A 7 -24.28 12.83 -4.36
N GLY A 8 -23.64 11.87 -3.69
CA GLY A 8 -22.80 12.13 -2.54
C GLY A 8 -21.58 12.96 -2.93
N PHE A 9 -21.18 13.91 -2.07
CA PHE A 9 -19.99 14.73 -2.27
C PHE A 9 -18.72 13.91 -2.61
N ILE A 10 -18.59 12.75 -1.96
CA ILE A 10 -17.61 11.70 -2.29
C ILE A 10 -18.32 10.66 -3.16
N VAL A 11 -17.86 10.52 -4.40
CA VAL A 11 -18.43 9.65 -5.44
C VAL A 11 -17.75 8.28 -5.44
N ASP A 12 -16.41 8.27 -5.30
CA ASP A 12 -15.61 7.05 -5.24
C ASP A 12 -14.49 7.18 -4.19
N GLU A 13 -14.61 6.45 -3.09
CA GLU A 13 -13.59 6.43 -2.04
C GLU A 13 -12.30 5.74 -2.46
N SER A 14 -12.37 4.76 -3.37
CA SER A 14 -11.17 4.07 -3.86
C SER A 14 -10.28 5.01 -4.66
N ALA A 15 -10.89 5.99 -5.34
CA ALA A 15 -10.21 7.06 -6.03
C ALA A 15 -9.55 8.10 -5.09
N LEU A 16 -9.90 8.13 -3.81
CA LEU A 16 -9.25 9.00 -2.81
C LEU A 16 -8.32 8.25 -1.88
N ASN A 17 -8.50 6.94 -1.72
CA ASN A 17 -7.73 6.11 -0.81
C ASN A 17 -6.23 6.11 -1.19
N PRO A 18 -5.33 6.57 -0.30
CA PRO A 18 -3.88 6.57 -0.57
C PRO A 18 -3.28 5.18 -0.83
N ALA A 19 -3.91 4.11 -0.31
CA ALA A 19 -3.45 2.73 -0.52
C ALA A 19 -3.94 2.11 -1.85
N VAL A 20 -4.69 2.85 -2.67
CA VAL A 20 -5.14 2.39 -3.99
C VAL A 20 -4.32 3.10 -5.06
N HIS A 21 -3.74 2.31 -5.97
CA HIS A 21 -2.91 2.83 -7.06
C HIS A 21 -3.69 2.81 -8.38
N LEU A 22 -3.61 3.92 -9.13
CA LEU A 22 -4.19 4.00 -10.46
C LEU A 22 -3.34 3.19 -11.47
N PRO A 23 -3.96 2.64 -12.53
CA PRO A 23 -3.23 1.96 -13.61
C PRO A 23 -2.20 2.84 -14.30
N GLU A 24 -2.40 4.15 -14.29
CA GLU A 24 -1.48 5.16 -14.82
C GLU A 24 -1.03 6.11 -13.69
N PRO A 25 0.18 5.89 -13.12
CA PRO A 25 0.69 6.74 -12.05
C PRO A 25 1.01 8.16 -12.54
N VAL A 26 0.21 9.13 -12.07
CA VAL A 26 0.35 10.55 -12.45
C VAL A 26 1.74 11.08 -12.08
N GLY A 27 2.37 11.83 -13.00
CA GLY A 27 3.65 12.50 -12.74
C GLY A 27 4.87 11.57 -12.63
N ARG A 28 4.75 10.29 -12.99
CA ARG A 28 5.82 9.28 -12.84
C ARG A 28 6.37 8.71 -14.15
N GLY A 29 6.09 9.33 -15.29
CA GLY A 29 6.58 8.91 -16.61
C GLY A 29 8.08 8.63 -16.67
N SER A 30 8.92 9.56 -16.21
CA SER A 30 10.39 9.35 -16.25
C SER A 30 10.89 8.24 -15.33
N VAL A 31 10.15 7.92 -14.27
CA VAL A 31 10.50 6.80 -13.36
C VAL A 31 10.06 5.49 -14.00
N LEU A 32 8.87 5.45 -14.61
CA LEU A 32 8.40 4.31 -15.39
C LEU A 32 9.42 3.94 -16.48
N GLU A 33 9.90 4.91 -17.24
CA GLU A 33 10.94 4.70 -18.27
C GLU A 33 12.22 4.11 -17.67
N GLN A 34 12.73 4.65 -16.56
CA GLN A 34 13.94 4.13 -15.91
C GLN A 34 13.77 2.69 -15.41
N VAL A 35 12.62 2.34 -14.85
CA VAL A 35 12.33 0.96 -14.42
C VAL A 35 12.19 0.05 -15.63
N LEU A 36 11.56 0.49 -16.72
CA LEU A 36 11.47 -0.27 -17.97
C LEU A 36 12.85 -0.51 -18.59
N ASP A 37 13.72 0.49 -18.63
CA ASP A 37 15.11 0.33 -19.06
C ASP A 37 15.87 -0.67 -18.17
N ALA A 38 15.61 -0.63 -16.85
CA ALA A 38 16.14 -1.58 -15.88
C ALA A 38 15.55 -3.00 -16.02
N LEU A 39 14.45 -3.17 -16.74
CA LEU A 39 13.82 -4.45 -17.03
C LEU A 39 13.97 -4.86 -18.49
N GLY A 40 14.65 -4.07 -19.34
CA GLY A 40 14.77 -4.27 -20.79
C GLY A 40 14.93 -5.72 -21.30
N PRO A 41 15.79 -6.57 -20.69
CA PRO A 41 15.96 -7.97 -21.11
C PRO A 41 14.65 -8.78 -21.20
N VAL A 42 13.62 -8.44 -20.41
CA VAL A 42 12.32 -9.13 -20.45
C VAL A 42 11.61 -9.06 -21.81
N PHE A 43 11.92 -8.04 -22.63
CA PHE A 43 11.36 -7.90 -23.98
C PHE A 43 11.93 -8.91 -24.98
N ASP A 44 13.10 -9.45 -24.70
CA ASP A 44 13.75 -10.51 -25.48
C ASP A 44 13.52 -11.91 -24.87
N GLY A 45 12.79 -11.98 -23.75
CA GLY A 45 12.53 -13.23 -23.01
C GLY A 45 13.65 -13.61 -22.04
N GLU A 46 14.61 -12.72 -21.81
CA GLU A 46 15.75 -12.95 -20.93
C GLU A 46 15.49 -12.42 -19.51
N SER A 47 16.09 -13.06 -18.51
CA SER A 47 16.03 -12.60 -17.11
C SER A 47 16.86 -11.32 -16.94
N PRO A 48 16.26 -10.21 -16.47
CA PRO A 48 17.03 -9.01 -16.17
C PRO A 48 17.93 -9.22 -14.93
N GLU A 49 18.94 -8.36 -14.76
CA GLU A 49 19.61 -8.22 -13.46
C GLU A 49 18.61 -7.81 -12.39
N ASP A 50 18.86 -8.20 -11.13
CA ASP A 50 18.06 -7.74 -10.01
C ASP A 50 18.05 -6.20 -9.94
N VAL A 51 16.90 -5.61 -9.63
CA VAL A 51 16.71 -4.14 -9.53
C VAL A 51 16.34 -3.73 -8.11
N ALA A 52 16.96 -2.69 -7.56
CA ALA A 52 16.48 -2.02 -6.35
C ALA A 52 15.86 -0.68 -6.72
N VAL A 53 14.58 -0.50 -6.39
CA VAL A 53 13.83 0.75 -6.55
C VAL A 53 13.74 1.41 -5.19
N TYR A 54 14.38 2.56 -5.01
CA TYR A 54 14.43 3.24 -3.71
C TYR A 54 14.02 4.71 -3.78
N GLY A 55 13.54 5.24 -2.66
CA GLY A 55 13.08 6.62 -2.54
C GLY A 55 12.18 6.81 -1.33
N PRO A 56 11.91 8.06 -0.91
CA PRO A 56 11.18 8.31 0.33
C PRO A 56 9.75 7.74 0.32
N SER A 57 9.12 7.67 1.49
CA SER A 57 7.67 7.43 1.61
C SER A 57 6.90 8.41 0.72
N GLY A 58 5.75 7.97 0.20
CA GLY A 58 4.91 8.81 -0.67
C GLY A 58 5.49 9.14 -2.04
N ALA A 59 6.70 8.69 -2.39
CA ALA A 59 7.31 8.95 -3.70
C ALA A 59 6.65 8.17 -4.86
N GLY A 60 5.65 7.33 -4.61
CA GLY A 60 4.93 6.58 -5.66
C GLY A 60 5.63 5.32 -6.17
N LYS A 61 6.55 4.73 -5.38
CA LYS A 61 7.27 3.49 -5.72
C LYS A 61 6.30 2.33 -6.02
N SER A 62 5.41 2.05 -5.08
CA SER A 62 4.39 1.00 -5.18
C SER A 62 3.44 1.24 -6.35
N ALA A 63 2.99 2.50 -6.54
CA ALA A 63 2.13 2.86 -7.66
C ALA A 63 2.80 2.57 -9.02
N VAL A 64 4.08 2.93 -9.17
CA VAL A 64 4.86 2.62 -10.39
C VAL A 64 4.97 1.12 -10.61
N LEU A 65 5.36 0.35 -9.59
CA LEU A 65 5.60 -1.09 -9.76
C LEU A 65 4.34 -1.90 -9.95
N THR A 66 3.26 -1.61 -9.21
CA THR A 66 1.96 -2.27 -9.43
C THR A 66 1.46 -1.99 -10.84
N ALA A 67 1.49 -0.73 -11.30
CA ALA A 67 1.09 -0.37 -12.66
C ALA A 67 1.92 -1.10 -13.73
N LEU A 68 3.26 -1.11 -13.58
CA LEU A 68 4.15 -1.81 -14.51
C LEU A 68 3.90 -3.31 -14.54
N CYS A 69 3.81 -3.96 -13.37
CA CYS A 69 3.55 -5.40 -13.30
C CYS A 69 2.23 -5.76 -13.99
N SER A 70 1.17 -4.98 -13.75
CA SER A 70 -0.11 -5.18 -14.42
C SER A 70 0.00 -4.98 -15.93
N GLN A 71 0.52 -3.85 -16.41
CA GLN A 71 0.60 -3.55 -17.85
C GLN A 71 1.50 -4.54 -18.61
N LEU A 72 2.63 -4.94 -18.02
CA LEU A 72 3.56 -5.90 -18.62
C LEU A 72 2.98 -7.32 -18.62
N ASN A 73 2.23 -7.73 -17.59
CA ASN A 73 1.51 -9.01 -17.64
C ASN A 73 0.41 -9.02 -18.70
N GLU A 74 -0.26 -7.89 -18.94
CA GLU A 74 -1.23 -7.79 -20.04
C GLU A 74 -0.55 -7.83 -21.41
N SER A 75 0.62 -7.21 -21.56
CA SER A 75 1.30 -7.07 -22.85
C SER A 75 2.21 -8.25 -23.21
N LEU A 76 2.88 -8.84 -22.22
CA LEU A 76 3.87 -9.92 -22.37
C LEU A 76 3.34 -11.27 -21.87
N GLY A 77 2.34 -11.25 -20.99
CA GLY A 77 1.71 -12.44 -20.39
C GLY A 77 0.47 -12.94 -21.11
N ARG A 78 -0.24 -12.09 -21.89
CA ARG A 78 -1.37 -12.53 -22.74
C ARG A 78 -0.90 -12.95 -24.13
N ASN A 79 -1.53 -14.01 -24.60
CA ASN A 79 -1.20 -14.78 -25.78
C ASN A 79 -2.41 -14.86 -26.72
N GLU A 80 -3.14 -13.75 -26.87
CA GLU A 80 -4.31 -13.67 -27.75
C GLU A 80 -4.00 -12.74 -28.92
N ASP A 81 -3.26 -13.28 -29.89
CA ASP A 81 -3.54 -13.12 -31.33
C ASP A 81 -2.46 -13.87 -32.12
N ALA A 82 -2.40 -15.19 -31.91
CA ALA A 82 -2.02 -16.06 -33.00
C ALA A 82 -3.14 -15.98 -34.05
N ILE A 83 -3.10 -14.95 -34.89
CA ILE A 83 -3.77 -14.95 -36.19
C ILE A 83 -3.36 -16.27 -36.83
N TRP A 84 -4.30 -17.21 -36.91
CA TRP A 84 -4.19 -18.49 -37.59
C TRP A 84 -4.00 -18.23 -39.09
N THR A 85 -2.81 -17.77 -39.48
CA THR A 85 -2.35 -17.87 -40.86
C THR A 85 -1.68 -19.23 -41.01
N SER A 86 -2.06 -19.94 -42.07
CA SER A 86 -1.77 -21.36 -42.34
C SER A 86 -0.30 -21.69 -42.65
N THR A 87 0.65 -20.90 -42.14
CA THR A 87 2.08 -21.10 -42.33
C THR A 87 2.74 -21.19 -40.96
N ARG A 88 2.97 -22.44 -40.51
CA ARG A 88 3.82 -22.85 -39.37
C ARG A 88 4.38 -21.67 -38.54
N GLY A 89 3.55 -21.11 -37.67
CA GLY A 89 3.95 -20.11 -36.69
C GLY A 89 4.20 -20.82 -35.36
N THR A 90 5.41 -20.67 -34.83
CA THR A 90 5.72 -20.98 -33.43
C THR A 90 4.63 -20.39 -32.53
N ALA A 91 4.04 -21.21 -31.65
CA ALA A 91 3.17 -20.70 -30.59
C ALA A 91 3.91 -19.54 -29.92
N ALA A 92 3.30 -18.35 -29.89
CA ALA A 92 3.90 -17.23 -29.20
C ALA A 92 4.09 -17.66 -27.74
N VAL A 93 5.33 -17.59 -27.24
CA VAL A 93 5.63 -17.96 -25.86
C VAL A 93 5.62 -16.68 -25.05
N ALA A 94 4.95 -16.70 -23.89
CA ALA A 94 4.97 -15.56 -22.96
C ALA A 94 6.44 -15.19 -22.67
N ARG A 95 6.82 -13.94 -22.95
CA ARG A 95 8.22 -13.51 -22.87
C ARG A 95 8.67 -13.28 -21.43
N ALA A 96 7.76 -12.78 -20.60
CA ALA A 96 8.00 -12.61 -19.18
C ALA A 96 6.68 -12.60 -18.41
N GLN A 97 6.77 -12.85 -17.10
CA GLN A 97 5.69 -12.61 -16.16
C GLN A 97 6.20 -11.90 -14.91
N PHE A 98 5.29 -11.16 -14.28
CA PHE A 98 5.59 -10.30 -13.15
C PHE A 98 4.73 -10.71 -11.96
N ALA A 99 5.37 -11.02 -10.84
CA ALA A 99 4.71 -11.19 -9.56
C ALA A 99 4.96 -9.95 -8.70
N TYR A 100 3.91 -9.36 -8.14
CA TYR A 100 4.02 -8.29 -7.17
C TYR A 100 3.64 -8.83 -5.78
N VAL A 101 4.58 -8.77 -4.85
CA VAL A 101 4.42 -9.24 -3.47
C VAL A 101 4.50 -8.04 -2.53
N ASP A 102 3.42 -7.80 -1.81
CA ASP A 102 3.39 -6.84 -0.70
C ASP A 102 3.77 -7.58 0.59
N ALA A 103 5.00 -7.37 1.09
CA ALA A 103 5.53 -8.07 2.27
C ALA A 103 4.64 -7.89 3.51
N ARG A 104 3.89 -6.78 3.60
CA ARG A 104 2.92 -6.54 4.69
C ARG A 104 1.80 -7.56 4.74
N ARG A 105 1.57 -8.29 3.64
CA ARG A 105 0.55 -9.33 3.48
C ARG A 105 1.15 -10.72 3.28
N ALA A 106 2.48 -10.84 3.34
CA ALA A 106 3.21 -12.09 3.20
C ALA A 106 4.09 -12.31 4.44
N ASP A 107 3.47 -12.70 5.56
CA ASP A 107 4.12 -12.86 6.87
C ASP A 107 4.78 -14.23 7.10
N SER A 108 4.92 -15.03 6.04
CA SER A 108 5.51 -16.37 6.08
C SER A 108 5.93 -16.82 4.68
N ASP A 109 6.91 -17.73 4.60
CA ASP A 109 7.33 -18.40 3.35
C ASP A 109 6.12 -18.89 2.53
N PHE A 110 5.12 -19.48 3.21
CA PHE A 110 3.89 -19.94 2.58
C PHE A 110 3.19 -18.82 1.81
N GLN A 111 3.01 -17.65 2.43
CA GLN A 111 2.33 -16.52 1.81
C GLN A 111 3.19 -15.88 0.71
N TYR A 112 4.52 -15.86 0.83
CA TYR A 112 5.40 -15.45 -0.26
C TYR A 112 5.21 -16.34 -1.49
N TYR A 113 5.35 -17.67 -1.35
CA TYR A 113 5.15 -18.59 -2.47
C TYR A 113 3.73 -18.49 -3.02
N HIS A 114 2.72 -18.36 -2.14
CA HIS A 114 1.33 -18.22 -2.55
C HIS A 114 1.09 -16.95 -3.38
N ALA A 115 1.60 -15.78 -2.94
CA ALA A 115 1.48 -14.51 -3.65
C ALA A 115 2.19 -14.53 -5.02
N ILE A 116 3.38 -15.14 -5.09
CA ILE A 116 4.11 -15.31 -6.35
C ILE A 116 3.30 -16.19 -7.30
N LEU A 117 2.87 -17.37 -6.83
CA LEU A 117 2.11 -18.32 -7.62
C LEU A 117 0.74 -17.77 -8.04
N GLU A 118 0.05 -16.96 -7.24
CA GLU A 118 -1.22 -16.33 -7.66
C GLU A 118 -1.03 -15.44 -8.90
N SER A 119 0.17 -14.87 -9.08
CA SER A 119 0.49 -14.01 -10.22
C SER A 119 0.93 -14.79 -11.46
N ILE A 120 1.66 -15.90 -11.27
CA ILE A 120 2.31 -16.61 -12.37
C ILE A 120 1.69 -17.96 -12.73
N SER A 121 0.89 -18.55 -11.85
CA SER A 121 0.24 -19.83 -12.11
C SER A 121 -1.01 -19.62 -12.97
N PRO A 122 -1.21 -20.41 -14.04
CA PRO A 122 -2.47 -20.39 -14.78
C PRO A 122 -3.63 -21.02 -13.98
N ASN A 123 -3.30 -21.82 -12.95
CA ASN A 123 -4.27 -22.52 -12.13
C ASN A 123 -4.40 -21.87 -10.74
N PRO A 124 -5.62 -21.83 -10.16
CA PRO A 124 -5.84 -21.32 -8.81
C PRO A 124 -4.93 -21.99 -7.78
N VAL A 125 -4.26 -21.19 -6.97
CA VAL A 125 -3.36 -21.67 -5.92
C VAL A 125 -4.16 -22.00 -4.66
N PRO A 126 -4.14 -23.24 -4.16
CA PRO A 126 -4.87 -23.61 -2.96
C PRO A 126 -4.44 -22.80 -1.74
N ARG A 127 -5.41 -22.32 -0.97
CA ARG A 127 -5.17 -21.56 0.28
C ARG A 127 -5.13 -22.45 1.53
N ARG A 128 -5.51 -23.71 1.41
CA ARG A 128 -5.61 -24.68 2.52
C ARG A 128 -5.30 -26.08 2.01
N GLY A 129 -4.81 -26.94 2.91
CA GLY A 129 -4.56 -28.35 2.62
C GLY A 129 -3.29 -28.61 1.81
N VAL A 130 -2.44 -27.60 1.62
CA VAL A 130 -1.13 -27.69 0.98
C VAL A 130 -0.08 -27.13 1.92
N GLY A 131 1.12 -27.72 1.91
CA GLY A 131 2.25 -27.27 2.72
C GLY A 131 3.13 -26.26 1.98
N THR A 132 4.02 -25.59 2.71
CA THR A 132 5.02 -24.68 2.13
C THR A 132 5.91 -25.37 1.11
N ASP A 133 6.36 -26.60 1.40
CA ASP A 133 7.20 -27.38 0.48
C ASP A 133 6.49 -27.69 -0.84
N GLU A 134 5.18 -27.98 -0.80
CA GLU A 134 4.38 -28.21 -2.00
C GLU A 134 4.23 -26.92 -2.83
N LEU A 135 4.06 -25.76 -2.19
CA LEU A 135 4.06 -24.48 -2.92
C LEU A 135 5.45 -24.17 -3.52
N ARG A 136 6.53 -24.54 -2.84
CA ARG A 136 7.89 -24.40 -3.36
C ARG A 136 8.10 -25.29 -4.60
N GLU A 137 7.69 -26.56 -4.54
CA GLU A 137 7.74 -27.48 -5.69
C GLU A 137 6.92 -26.94 -6.87
N ARG A 138 5.71 -26.42 -6.61
CA ARG A 138 4.89 -25.79 -7.65
C ARG A 138 5.53 -24.55 -8.26
N LEU A 139 6.28 -23.77 -7.49
CA LEU A 139 7.02 -22.62 -8.01
C LEU A 139 8.17 -23.09 -8.92
N ASP A 140 8.90 -24.12 -8.49
CA ASP A 140 9.96 -24.74 -9.31
C ASP A 140 9.41 -25.23 -10.66
N ASP A 141 8.33 -26.01 -10.64
CA ASP A 141 7.65 -26.47 -11.85
C ASP A 141 7.17 -25.29 -12.72
N ALA A 142 6.52 -24.29 -12.11
CA ALA A 142 5.99 -23.13 -12.83
C ALA A 142 7.08 -22.28 -13.49
N VAL A 143 8.28 -22.23 -12.92
CA VAL A 143 9.44 -21.53 -13.51
C VAL A 143 10.11 -22.42 -14.56
N ALA A 144 10.30 -23.71 -14.30
CA ALA A 144 10.97 -24.64 -15.20
C ALA A 144 10.21 -24.88 -16.51
N GLU A 145 8.87 -24.86 -16.48
CA GLU A 145 8.02 -25.02 -17.67
C GLU A 145 7.98 -23.77 -18.57
N ARG A 146 8.54 -22.65 -18.11
CA ARG A 146 8.52 -21.37 -18.84
C ARG A 146 9.77 -21.20 -19.70
N ALA A 147 9.57 -20.64 -20.89
CA ALA A 147 10.69 -20.19 -21.72
C ALA A 147 11.09 -18.73 -21.48
N GLY A 148 10.30 -17.98 -20.71
CA GLY A 148 10.49 -16.55 -20.44
C GLY A 148 10.72 -16.27 -18.96
N ALA A 149 11.29 -15.11 -18.66
CA ALA A 149 11.69 -14.71 -17.31
C ALA A 149 10.51 -14.49 -16.35
N VAL A 150 10.72 -14.78 -15.06
CA VAL A 150 9.80 -14.41 -13.98
C VAL A 150 10.43 -13.30 -13.14
N VAL A 151 9.80 -12.13 -13.12
CA VAL A 151 10.25 -11.00 -12.30
C VAL A 151 9.41 -10.94 -11.04
N VAL A 152 10.04 -11.03 -9.88
CA VAL A 152 9.38 -10.96 -8.57
C VAL A 152 9.68 -9.60 -7.93
N ALA A 153 8.69 -8.71 -7.91
CA ALA A 153 8.76 -7.43 -7.23
C ALA A 153 8.27 -7.58 -5.78
N VAL A 154 9.13 -7.26 -4.81
CA VAL A 154 8.83 -7.31 -3.38
C VAL A 154 8.85 -5.91 -2.79
N ASP A 155 7.72 -5.48 -2.26
CA ASP A 155 7.52 -4.16 -1.68
C ASP A 155 7.31 -4.21 -0.17
N HIS A 156 7.58 -3.09 0.50
CA HIS A 156 7.36 -2.85 1.94
C HIS A 156 8.12 -3.80 2.89
N LEU A 157 9.24 -4.37 2.46
CA LEU A 157 10.05 -5.27 3.30
C LEU A 157 10.57 -4.58 4.57
N SER A 158 10.87 -3.28 4.50
CA SER A 158 11.31 -2.48 5.66
C SER A 158 10.24 -2.33 6.75
N GLU A 159 9.00 -2.74 6.48
CA GLU A 159 7.89 -2.71 7.44
C GLU A 159 7.64 -4.08 8.10
N THR A 160 8.45 -5.09 7.78
CA THR A 160 8.38 -6.45 8.32
C THR A 160 9.69 -6.83 9.03
N ASP A 161 9.70 -8.00 9.67
CA ASP A 161 10.91 -8.57 10.28
C ASP A 161 11.83 -9.27 9.26
N ASP A 162 11.41 -9.36 7.99
CA ASP A 162 12.17 -10.02 6.94
C ASP A 162 13.26 -9.13 6.36
N ASP A 163 14.28 -9.75 5.76
CA ASP A 163 15.35 -9.05 5.06
C ASP A 163 15.54 -9.56 3.62
N VAL A 164 16.40 -8.86 2.88
CA VAL A 164 16.68 -9.21 1.47
C VAL A 164 17.27 -10.61 1.36
N ALA A 165 18.04 -11.06 2.37
CA ALA A 165 18.64 -12.38 2.37
C ALA A 165 17.57 -13.49 2.50
N HIS A 166 16.56 -13.26 3.33
CA HIS A 166 15.40 -14.15 3.45
C HIS A 166 14.69 -14.30 2.09
N VAL A 167 14.32 -13.20 1.44
CA VAL A 167 13.65 -13.25 0.12
C VAL A 167 14.51 -13.96 -0.93
N ARG A 168 15.83 -13.71 -0.95
CA ARG A 168 16.76 -14.41 -1.85
C ARG A 168 16.81 -15.92 -1.57
N SER A 169 16.77 -16.33 -0.30
CA SER A 169 16.76 -17.74 0.07
C SER A 169 15.49 -18.46 -0.41
N LEU A 170 14.34 -17.77 -0.45
CA LEU A 170 13.09 -18.34 -0.98
C LEU A 170 13.17 -18.62 -2.49
N LEU A 171 13.87 -17.76 -3.23
CA LEU A 171 14.01 -17.87 -4.69
C LEU A 171 15.26 -18.61 -5.15
N GLU A 172 16.18 -18.96 -4.25
CA GLU A 172 17.42 -19.68 -4.58
C GLU A 172 17.18 -20.91 -5.49
N PRO A 173 16.18 -21.78 -5.24
CA PRO A 173 15.94 -22.95 -6.09
C PRO A 173 15.63 -22.60 -7.55
N VAL A 174 15.05 -21.41 -7.78
CA VAL A 174 14.59 -20.93 -9.09
C VAL A 174 15.36 -19.71 -9.58
N ALA A 175 16.53 -19.42 -9.00
CA ALA A 175 17.31 -18.21 -9.27
C ALA A 175 17.72 -18.06 -10.75
N ALA A 176 17.85 -19.16 -11.49
CA ALA A 176 18.19 -19.12 -12.92
C ALA A 176 17.04 -18.59 -13.81
N GLY A 177 15.79 -18.76 -13.38
CA GLY A 177 14.59 -18.34 -14.12
C GLY A 177 13.88 -17.14 -13.52
N THR A 178 14.44 -16.56 -12.46
CA THR A 178 13.83 -15.45 -11.71
C THR A 178 14.78 -14.25 -11.59
N SER A 179 14.18 -13.06 -11.53
CA SER A 179 14.88 -11.81 -11.22
C SER A 179 14.11 -11.06 -10.14
N LEU A 180 14.83 -10.40 -9.24
CA LEU A 180 14.24 -9.72 -8.09
C LEU A 180 14.15 -8.21 -8.31
N VAL A 181 12.99 -7.62 -8.01
CA VAL A 181 12.84 -6.17 -7.88
C VAL A 181 12.53 -5.83 -6.42
N MET A 182 13.48 -5.23 -5.71
CA MET A 182 13.30 -4.85 -4.31
C MET A 182 12.90 -3.38 -4.19
N VAL A 183 11.87 -3.10 -3.39
CA VAL A 183 11.50 -1.72 -3.05
C VAL A 183 12.03 -1.35 -1.68
N ALA A 184 12.63 -0.17 -1.58
CA ALA A 184 13.19 0.33 -0.32
C ALA A 184 12.94 1.83 -0.15
N GLU A 185 13.07 2.33 1.08
CA GLU A 185 13.07 3.78 1.32
C GLU A 185 14.42 4.42 0.98
N GLU A 186 15.50 3.73 1.35
CA GLU A 186 16.89 4.15 1.16
C GLU A 186 17.65 3.16 0.27
N PRO A 187 18.81 3.56 -0.31
CA PRO A 187 19.66 2.64 -1.05
C PRO A 187 20.05 1.42 -0.20
N LEU A 188 19.85 0.23 -0.75
CA LEU A 188 20.25 -1.02 -0.10
C LEU A 188 21.80 -1.16 -0.11
N PRO A 189 22.48 -1.19 1.04
CA PRO A 189 23.95 -1.09 1.11
C PRO A 189 24.72 -2.21 0.38
N GLU A 190 24.17 -3.42 0.32
CA GLU A 190 24.81 -4.61 -0.26
C GLU A 190 24.19 -5.02 -1.60
N TRP A 191 23.48 -4.10 -2.26
CA TRP A 191 22.84 -4.39 -3.53
C TRP A 191 23.84 -4.36 -4.70
N SER A 192 23.99 -5.49 -5.38
CA SER A 192 24.91 -5.65 -6.51
C SER A 192 24.24 -5.46 -7.88
N GLY A 193 22.91 -5.41 -7.93
CA GLY A 193 22.14 -5.25 -9.16
C GLY A 193 21.94 -3.79 -9.58
N ARG A 194 21.06 -3.56 -10.55
CA ARG A 194 20.70 -2.19 -11.00
C ARG A 194 19.94 -1.47 -9.90
N THR A 195 20.07 -0.14 -9.87
CA THR A 195 19.32 0.70 -8.92
C THR A 195 18.58 1.81 -9.66
N VAL A 196 17.35 2.08 -9.22
CA VAL A 196 16.49 3.15 -9.75
C VAL A 196 16.03 4.02 -8.60
N LYS A 197 16.35 5.31 -8.65
CA LYS A 197 15.93 6.28 -7.63
C LYS A 197 14.59 6.90 -8.01
N VAL A 198 13.65 6.88 -7.07
CA VAL A 198 12.35 7.55 -7.17
C VAL A 198 12.40 8.81 -6.30
N PRO A 199 12.49 10.01 -6.89
CA PRO A 199 12.50 11.24 -6.09
C PRO A 199 11.11 11.56 -5.53
N SER A 200 11.04 12.36 -4.46
CA SER A 200 9.79 12.98 -3.99
C SER A 200 9.05 13.69 -5.13
N TYR A 201 7.73 13.81 -5.00
CA TYR A 201 6.96 14.54 -6.01
C TYR A 201 7.41 15.99 -6.09
N ARG A 202 7.48 16.52 -7.31
CA ARG A 202 7.55 17.97 -7.51
C ARG A 202 6.18 18.57 -7.21
N PRO A 203 6.09 19.82 -6.70
CA PRO A 203 4.82 20.42 -6.31
C PRO A 203 3.73 20.34 -7.41
N HIS A 204 4.06 20.68 -8.66
CA HIS A 204 3.10 20.61 -9.77
C HIS A 204 2.60 19.19 -10.04
N ALA A 205 3.48 18.18 -10.01
CA ALA A 205 3.11 16.80 -10.24
C ALA A 205 2.20 16.27 -9.11
N LEU A 206 2.39 16.76 -7.89
CA LEU A 206 1.52 16.43 -6.77
C LEU A 206 0.15 17.11 -6.88
N VAL A 207 0.09 18.36 -7.37
CA VAL A 207 -1.17 19.03 -7.69
C VAL A 207 -1.94 18.29 -8.78
N ASP A 208 -1.25 17.85 -9.83
CA ASP A 208 -1.85 17.05 -10.90
C ASP A 208 -2.42 15.74 -10.34
N LEU A 209 -1.66 15.03 -9.51
CA LEU A 209 -2.11 13.82 -8.83
C LEU A 209 -3.37 14.07 -7.99
N LEU A 210 -3.38 15.11 -7.17
CA LEU A 210 -4.54 15.45 -6.33
C LEU A 210 -5.77 15.81 -7.17
N THR A 211 -5.57 16.56 -8.26
CA THR A 211 -6.65 16.98 -9.16
C THR A 211 -7.24 15.77 -9.89
N GLU A 212 -6.40 14.87 -10.38
CA GLU A 212 -6.80 13.63 -11.05
C GLU A 212 -7.61 12.75 -10.09
N ARG A 213 -7.09 12.49 -8.88
CA ARG A 213 -7.76 11.67 -7.85
C ARG A 213 -9.07 12.30 -7.39
N ALA A 214 -9.11 13.62 -7.22
CA ALA A 214 -10.34 14.35 -6.93
C ALA A 214 -11.38 14.23 -8.06
N SER A 215 -10.95 14.23 -9.33
CA SER A 215 -11.87 14.14 -10.47
C SER A 215 -12.60 12.80 -10.55
N TYR A 216 -11.96 11.71 -10.09
CA TYR A 216 -12.59 10.38 -9.98
C TYR A 216 -13.35 10.20 -8.66
N GLY A 217 -12.86 10.79 -7.57
CA GLY A 217 -13.36 10.51 -6.23
C GLY A 217 -14.40 11.49 -5.68
N LEU A 218 -14.50 12.70 -6.23
CA LEU A 218 -15.35 13.78 -5.72
C LEU A 218 -16.31 14.29 -6.79
N SER A 219 -17.37 14.94 -6.34
CA SER A 219 -18.29 15.67 -7.22
C SER A 219 -17.55 16.75 -8.05
N SER A 220 -18.06 17.03 -9.25
CA SER A 220 -17.42 17.99 -10.17
C SER A 220 -17.28 19.37 -9.53
N GLY A 221 -16.07 19.95 -9.61
CA GLY A 221 -15.78 21.26 -9.01
C GLY A 221 -15.68 21.26 -7.48
N ALA A 222 -15.61 20.08 -6.84
CA ALA A 222 -15.45 19.96 -5.40
C ALA A 222 -14.16 20.58 -4.86
N VAL A 223 -13.08 20.54 -5.64
CA VAL A 223 -11.75 21.01 -5.25
C VAL A 223 -11.28 22.07 -6.25
N SER A 224 -10.83 23.21 -5.74
CA SER A 224 -10.16 24.22 -6.56
C SER A 224 -8.67 23.93 -6.72
N HIS A 225 -8.07 24.44 -7.79
CA HIS A 225 -6.63 24.29 -8.02
C HIS A 225 -5.77 24.91 -6.91
N ASP A 226 -6.22 26.01 -6.28
CA ASP A 226 -5.50 26.63 -5.17
C ASP A 226 -5.53 25.77 -3.90
N GLN A 227 -6.64 25.06 -3.64
CA GLN A 227 -6.73 24.09 -2.55
C GLN A 227 -5.84 22.87 -2.79
N ALA A 228 -5.83 22.34 -4.03
CA ALA A 228 -4.92 21.26 -4.40
C ALA A 228 -3.45 21.68 -4.26
N ARG A 229 -3.10 22.91 -4.69
CA ARG A 229 -1.76 23.48 -4.49
C ARG A 229 -1.39 23.59 -3.02
N ARG A 230 -2.31 24.09 -2.19
CA ARG A 230 -2.09 24.24 -0.76
C ARG A 230 -1.77 22.90 -0.08
N ILE A 231 -2.52 21.85 -0.41
CA ILE A 231 -2.26 20.49 0.10
C ILE A 231 -0.91 19.96 -0.41
N ALA A 232 -0.62 20.14 -1.70
CA ALA A 232 0.64 19.69 -2.29
C ALA A 232 1.87 20.39 -1.68
N ASP A 233 1.79 21.70 -1.43
CA ASP A 233 2.86 22.48 -0.81
C ASP A 233 3.08 22.05 0.65
N TRP A 234 2.02 21.72 1.38
CA TRP A 234 2.11 21.20 2.76
C TRP A 234 2.74 19.80 2.82
N ALA A 235 2.38 18.91 1.90
CA ALA A 235 2.83 17.52 1.91
C ALA A 235 4.29 17.32 1.44
N ASP A 236 4.96 18.38 0.98
CA ASP A 236 6.39 18.40 0.60
C ASP A 236 6.85 17.20 -0.26
N GLY A 237 6.01 16.83 -1.23
CA GLY A 237 6.33 15.77 -2.19
C GLY A 237 5.97 14.35 -1.74
N ASP A 238 5.34 14.16 -0.57
CA ASP A 238 4.71 12.90 -0.14
C ASP A 238 3.28 12.80 -0.69
N ALA A 239 3.04 11.89 -1.65
CA ALA A 239 1.71 11.68 -2.21
C ALA A 239 0.74 10.96 -1.27
N HIS A 240 1.25 10.14 -0.36
CA HIS A 240 0.39 9.47 0.61
C HIS A 240 -0.26 10.51 1.52
N ASP A 241 0.53 11.41 2.08
CA ASP A 241 0.05 12.43 3.03
C ASP A 241 -0.83 13.45 2.33
N ALA A 242 -0.47 13.86 1.11
CA ALA A 242 -1.31 14.74 0.30
C ALA A 242 -2.70 14.13 0.04
N LEU A 243 -2.76 12.84 -0.36
CA LEU A 243 -4.03 12.15 -0.60
C LEU A 243 -4.80 11.92 0.70
N ALA A 244 -4.11 11.62 1.80
CA ALA A 244 -4.73 11.47 3.11
C ALA A 244 -5.39 12.79 3.57
N ALA A 245 -4.71 13.92 3.39
CA ALA A 245 -5.23 15.24 3.70
C ALA A 245 -6.43 15.61 2.80
N LEU A 246 -6.34 15.34 1.49
CA LEU A 246 -7.46 15.55 0.57
C LEU A 246 -8.69 14.72 0.96
N PHE A 247 -8.49 13.44 1.28
CA PHE A 247 -9.59 12.57 1.68
C PHE A 247 -10.16 12.98 3.04
N GLY A 248 -9.31 13.36 4.01
CA GLY A 248 -9.74 13.95 5.28
C GLY A 248 -10.58 15.21 5.10
N ALA A 249 -10.16 16.11 4.20
CA ALA A 249 -10.90 17.31 3.85
C ALA A 249 -12.25 16.97 3.23
N ALA A 250 -12.30 15.95 2.36
CA ALA A 250 -13.55 15.52 1.76
C ALA A 250 -14.52 14.91 2.79
N ILE A 251 -14.00 14.16 3.76
CA ILE A 251 -14.79 13.63 4.88
C ILE A 251 -15.34 14.77 5.74
N SER A 252 -14.55 15.82 6.00
CA SER A 252 -14.99 17.03 6.72
C SER A 252 -16.13 17.72 5.96
N ALA A 253 -15.92 18.04 4.68
CA ALA A 253 -16.91 18.72 3.85
C ALA A 253 -18.22 17.92 3.73
N GLN A 254 -18.15 16.59 3.59
CA GLN A 254 -19.34 15.74 3.52
C GLN A 254 -20.11 15.71 4.84
N ARG A 255 -19.44 15.75 6.00
CA ARG A 255 -20.10 15.83 7.32
C ARG A 255 -20.92 17.12 7.48
N ASP A 256 -20.47 18.19 6.85
CA ASP A 256 -21.09 19.51 6.86
C ASP A 256 -22.07 19.75 5.69
N ASP A 257 -22.40 18.70 4.92
CA ASP A 257 -23.26 18.73 3.72
C ASP A 257 -22.82 19.82 2.71
N ALA A 258 -21.51 20.02 2.57
CA ALA A 258 -20.94 20.99 1.66
C ALA A 258 -20.80 20.39 0.25
N GLY A 259 -21.24 21.12 -0.78
CA GLY A 259 -21.06 20.74 -2.18
C GLY A 259 -19.68 21.08 -2.78
N ARG A 260 -18.76 21.63 -1.97
CA ARG A 260 -17.37 21.96 -2.34
C ARG A 260 -16.51 22.08 -1.09
N LEU A 261 -15.20 21.82 -1.20
CA LEU A 261 -14.26 22.04 -0.12
C LEU A 261 -14.18 23.52 0.25
N ARG A 262 -14.22 23.80 1.55
CA ARG A 262 -13.88 25.10 2.14
C ARG A 262 -12.42 25.06 2.61
N GLU A 263 -11.84 26.22 2.87
CA GLU A 263 -10.48 26.29 3.47
C GLU A 263 -10.42 25.57 4.83
N SER A 264 -11.49 25.65 5.62
CA SER A 264 -11.59 24.93 6.90
C SER A 264 -11.60 23.41 6.74
N ASP A 265 -12.10 22.89 5.61
CA ASP A 265 -12.07 21.46 5.34
C ASP A 265 -10.65 21.02 4.98
N VAL A 266 -9.92 21.84 4.21
CA VAL A 266 -8.51 21.62 3.92
C VAL A 266 -7.67 21.65 5.19
N ASP A 267 -7.93 22.61 6.09
CA ASP A 267 -7.30 22.68 7.42
C ASP A 267 -7.55 21.40 8.21
N ALA A 268 -8.82 20.98 8.31
CA ALA A 268 -9.19 19.77 9.04
C ALA A 268 -8.57 18.49 8.43
N GLY A 269 -8.43 18.44 7.09
CA GLY A 269 -7.77 17.35 6.39
C GLY A 269 -6.29 17.28 6.72
N ILE A 270 -5.59 18.41 6.66
CA ILE A 270 -4.17 18.55 7.01
C ILE A 270 -3.94 18.19 8.48
N ASP A 271 -4.70 18.78 9.40
CA ASP A 271 -4.56 18.57 10.85
C ASP A 271 -4.83 17.11 11.27
N ALA A 272 -5.53 16.34 10.44
CA ALA A 272 -5.82 14.93 10.67
C ALA A 272 -4.68 13.98 10.24
N VAL A 273 -3.66 14.46 9.53
CA VAL A 273 -2.49 13.69 9.13
C VAL A 273 -1.34 13.96 10.14
N PRO A 274 -0.84 12.94 10.85
CA PRO A 274 0.29 13.11 11.77
C PRO A 274 1.60 13.51 11.07
N ASP A 275 2.46 14.28 11.74
CA ASP A 275 3.76 14.73 11.16
C ASP A 275 4.68 13.57 10.75
N ASP A 276 4.78 12.53 11.59
CA ASP A 276 5.51 11.29 11.26
C ASP A 276 4.54 10.22 10.76
N CYS A 277 3.80 10.56 9.68
CA CYS A 277 2.70 9.74 9.19
C CYS A 277 3.18 8.36 8.74
N VAL A 278 2.49 7.33 9.22
CA VAL A 278 2.60 5.97 8.74
C VAL A 278 1.56 5.74 7.66
N GLN A 279 2.00 5.11 6.57
CA GLN A 279 1.14 4.82 5.43
C GLN A 279 -0.10 4.02 5.85
N ILE A 280 -1.27 4.47 5.38
CA ILE A 280 -2.55 3.82 5.67
C ILE A 280 -2.57 2.37 5.20
N GLY A 281 -1.83 2.04 4.13
CA GLY A 281 -1.67 0.67 3.64
C GLY A 281 -1.12 -0.29 4.70
N ARG A 282 -0.20 0.18 5.56
CA ARG A 282 0.37 -0.60 6.67
C ARG A 282 -0.64 -0.87 7.78
N VAL A 283 -1.52 0.08 8.05
CA VAL A 283 -2.61 -0.10 9.02
C VAL A 283 -3.66 -1.07 8.47
N LEU A 284 -3.98 -0.96 7.18
CA LEU A 284 -4.98 -1.78 6.51
C LEU A 284 -4.51 -3.23 6.27
N SER A 285 -3.20 -3.50 6.29
CA SER A 285 -2.66 -4.86 6.24
C SER A 285 -2.67 -5.58 7.59
N LEU A 286 -2.95 -4.88 8.69
CA LEU A 286 -3.03 -5.50 10.01
C LEU A 286 -4.13 -6.57 10.07
N PRO A 287 -3.92 -7.63 10.89
CA PRO A 287 -4.97 -8.56 11.25
C PRO A 287 -6.25 -7.85 11.74
N GLU A 288 -7.41 -8.42 11.40
CA GLU A 288 -8.72 -7.80 11.64
C GLU A 288 -8.97 -7.44 13.12
N ASN A 289 -8.51 -8.27 14.05
CA ASN A 289 -8.60 -7.99 15.49
C ASN A 289 -7.81 -6.74 15.90
N ARG A 290 -6.63 -6.49 15.30
CA ARG A 290 -5.83 -5.29 15.56
C ARG A 290 -6.48 -4.04 14.94
N ARG A 291 -6.98 -4.14 13.70
CA ARG A 291 -7.77 -3.05 13.07
C ARG A 291 -9.02 -2.72 13.89
N THR A 292 -9.71 -3.73 14.42
CA THR A 292 -10.87 -3.55 15.29
C THR A 292 -10.50 -2.81 16.58
N VAL A 293 -9.39 -3.16 17.23
CA VAL A 293 -8.89 -2.43 18.41
C VAL A 293 -8.60 -0.97 18.08
N LEU A 294 -7.94 -0.68 16.95
CA LEU A 294 -7.69 0.70 16.51
C LEU A 294 -8.98 1.46 16.24
N ALA A 295 -9.96 0.84 15.58
CA ALA A 295 -11.26 1.46 15.29
C ALA A 295 -12.03 1.81 16.56
N GLU A 296 -12.10 0.89 17.53
CA GLU A 296 -12.79 1.14 18.81
C GLU A 296 -12.01 2.12 19.70
N LEU A 297 -10.67 2.14 19.63
CA LEU A 297 -9.83 3.13 20.32
C LEU A 297 -10.13 4.56 19.83
N LEU A 298 -10.39 4.74 18.53
CA LEU A 298 -10.79 6.03 17.96
C LEU A 298 -12.23 6.37 18.33
N ALA A 299 -13.16 5.42 18.19
CA ALA A 299 -14.57 5.62 18.49
C ALA A 299 -14.88 5.97 19.96
N THR A 300 -13.98 5.61 20.88
CA THR A 300 -14.10 5.90 22.32
C THR A 300 -13.26 7.10 22.77
N ASP A 301 -12.55 7.77 21.86
CA ASP A 301 -11.51 8.75 22.19
C ASP A 301 -10.44 8.19 23.16
N GLY A 302 -10.28 6.86 23.22
CA GLY A 302 -9.38 6.17 24.15
C GLY A 302 -7.91 6.55 23.95
N HIS A 303 -7.53 6.98 22.74
CA HIS A 303 -6.20 7.52 22.46
C HIS A 303 -5.87 8.80 23.27
N ARG A 304 -6.87 9.46 23.86
CA ARG A 304 -6.69 10.63 24.74
C ARG A 304 -6.59 10.25 26.21
N GLN A 305 -6.81 8.99 26.55
CA GLN A 305 -6.90 8.47 27.92
C GLN A 305 -5.65 7.65 28.29
N PRO A 306 -5.40 7.38 29.59
CA PRO A 306 -4.40 6.39 30.00
C PRO A 306 -4.64 5.05 29.32
N ILE A 307 -3.56 4.35 28.94
CA ILE A 307 -3.64 3.07 28.21
C ILE A 307 -4.52 2.03 28.94
N SER A 308 -4.48 1.99 30.29
CA SER A 308 -5.33 1.09 31.08
C SER A 308 -6.81 1.34 30.85
N ASP A 309 -7.20 2.61 30.80
CA ASP A 309 -8.59 3.04 30.73
C ASP A 309 -9.11 2.86 29.31
N ALA A 310 -8.29 3.22 28.32
CA ALA A 310 -8.53 2.95 26.91
C ALA A 310 -8.71 1.45 26.65
N ALA A 311 -7.87 0.60 27.24
CA ALA A 311 -7.96 -0.84 27.09
C ALA A 311 -9.22 -1.43 27.73
N ALA A 312 -9.66 -0.91 28.87
CA ALA A 312 -10.93 -1.28 29.48
C ALA A 312 -12.11 -0.90 28.58
N ALA A 313 -12.17 0.35 28.11
CA ALA A 313 -13.24 0.85 27.25
C ALA A 313 -13.35 0.09 25.92
N VAL A 314 -12.22 -0.23 25.29
CA VAL A 314 -12.19 -1.03 24.06
C VAL A 314 -12.54 -2.50 24.34
N GLY A 315 -12.09 -3.06 25.47
CA GLY A 315 -12.45 -4.43 25.88
C GLY A 315 -13.95 -4.62 26.12
N GLU A 316 -14.67 -3.58 26.55
CA GLU A 316 -16.14 -3.63 26.69
C GLU A 316 -16.89 -3.67 25.35
N ARG A 317 -16.22 -3.30 24.24
CA ARG A 317 -16.80 -3.15 22.90
C ARG A 317 -16.33 -4.23 21.92
N THR A 318 -15.49 -5.16 22.39
CA THR A 318 -14.89 -6.22 21.58
C THR A 318 -14.93 -7.54 22.35
N ASP A 319 -14.69 -8.66 21.67
CA ASP A 319 -14.55 -9.98 22.33
C ASP A 319 -13.18 -10.18 23.02
N LEU A 320 -12.39 -9.10 23.17
CA LEU A 320 -11.04 -9.14 23.73
C LEU A 320 -11.04 -8.68 25.18
N SER A 321 -10.24 -9.35 26.03
CA SER A 321 -10.04 -8.89 27.40
C SER A 321 -9.29 -7.54 27.44
N PRO A 322 -9.50 -6.69 28.46
CA PRO A 322 -8.74 -5.46 28.63
C PRO A 322 -7.22 -5.69 28.63
N SER A 323 -6.74 -6.76 29.26
CA SER A 323 -5.32 -7.12 29.26
C SER A 323 -4.80 -7.44 27.85
N THR A 324 -5.62 -8.09 27.02
CA THR A 324 -5.28 -8.38 25.62
C THR A 324 -5.23 -7.11 24.79
N VAL A 325 -6.21 -6.22 24.96
CA VAL A 325 -6.22 -4.92 24.28
C VAL A 325 -5.00 -4.10 24.68
N GLN A 326 -4.71 -4.02 25.98
CA GLN A 326 -3.54 -3.32 26.49
C GLN A 326 -2.24 -3.85 25.87
N ARG A 327 -2.08 -5.17 25.78
CA ARG A 327 -0.94 -5.80 25.09
C ARG A 327 -0.88 -5.35 23.63
N TYR A 328 -1.99 -5.39 22.89
CA TYR A 328 -2.01 -4.93 21.49
C TYR A 328 -1.66 -3.45 21.35
N LEU A 329 -2.11 -2.57 22.25
CA LEU A 329 -1.71 -1.15 22.21
C LEU A 329 -0.21 -0.96 22.43
N TYR A 330 0.43 -1.81 23.23
CA TYR A 330 1.89 -1.79 23.38
C TYR A 330 2.61 -2.33 22.14
N GLU A 331 2.16 -3.45 21.58
CA GLU A 331 2.71 -4.02 20.34
C GLU A 331 2.60 -3.02 19.19
N LEU A 332 1.41 -2.43 18.97
CA LEU A 332 1.21 -1.42 17.92
C LEU A 332 2.07 -0.16 18.13
N ALA A 333 2.45 0.14 19.38
CA ALA A 333 3.39 1.22 19.65
C ALA A 333 4.85 0.84 19.41
N GLU A 334 5.21 -0.42 19.65
CA GLU A 334 6.52 -0.99 19.33
C GLU A 334 6.72 -1.06 17.81
N ASP A 335 5.69 -1.47 17.07
CA ASP A 335 5.64 -1.47 15.61
C ASP A 335 5.65 -0.04 15.01
N GLY A 336 5.52 0.98 15.85
CA GLY A 336 5.55 2.39 15.44
C GLY A 336 4.26 2.88 14.77
N LEU A 337 3.15 2.16 14.88
CA LEU A 337 1.82 2.60 14.43
C LEU A 337 1.15 3.56 15.43
N LEU A 338 1.54 3.45 16.69
CA LEU A 338 1.17 4.34 17.78
C LEU A 338 2.44 4.93 18.43
N THR A 339 2.35 6.15 18.97
CA THR A 339 3.40 6.71 19.84
C THR A 339 2.90 6.69 21.28
N ARG A 340 3.75 6.27 22.22
CA ARG A 340 3.45 6.43 23.65
C ARG A 340 3.88 7.80 24.13
N GLU A 341 2.95 8.54 24.73
CA GLU A 341 3.19 9.85 25.34
C GLU A 341 2.92 9.78 26.83
N ALA A 342 3.77 10.41 27.64
CA ALA A 342 3.47 10.64 29.05
C ALA A 342 2.31 11.63 29.16
N ILE A 343 1.36 11.34 30.04
CA ILE A 343 0.32 12.29 30.41
C ILE A 343 0.93 13.16 31.51
N GLU A 344 1.02 14.46 31.25
CA GLU A 344 1.46 15.43 32.25
C GLU A 344 0.44 15.49 33.38
N ASP A 345 0.67 14.70 34.42
CA ASP A 345 -0.07 14.76 35.66
C ASP A 345 0.77 15.50 36.71
N ARG A 346 0.33 16.70 37.10
CA ARG A 346 1.08 17.60 37.98
C ARG A 346 1.22 17.06 39.42
N ASP A 347 0.46 16.02 39.79
CA ASP A 347 0.33 15.56 41.18
C ASP A 347 0.70 14.08 41.44
N SER A 348 1.27 13.34 40.48
CA SER A 348 1.57 11.92 40.69
C SER A 348 3.03 11.67 41.17
N ASN A 349 3.20 11.17 42.39
CA ASN A 349 4.49 10.75 42.97
C ASN A 349 4.88 9.31 42.55
N GLY A 350 4.41 8.86 41.37
CA GLY A 350 4.49 7.47 40.88
C GLY A 350 4.87 7.37 39.39
N ARG A 351 4.72 6.17 38.79
CA ARG A 351 4.94 5.99 37.34
C ARG A 351 3.90 6.81 36.59
N GLN A 352 4.36 7.78 35.82
CA GLN A 352 3.50 8.64 35.02
C GLN A 352 2.64 7.79 34.07
N PRO A 353 1.32 8.00 34.06
CA PRO A 353 0.45 7.28 33.13
C PRO A 353 0.81 7.69 31.70
N THR A 354 0.78 6.72 30.78
CA THR A 354 1.02 6.97 29.36
C THR A 354 -0.28 6.78 28.57
N ARG A 355 -0.44 7.56 27.51
CA ARG A 355 -1.46 7.37 26.47
C ARG A 355 -0.80 6.95 25.16
N VAL A 356 -1.61 6.56 24.18
CA VAL A 356 -1.17 6.27 22.81
C VAL A 356 -1.72 7.29 21.84
N ARG A 357 -0.87 7.81 20.95
CA ARG A 357 -1.25 8.69 19.85
C ARG A 357 -1.13 7.94 18.52
N PRO A 358 -2.17 7.92 17.66
CA PRO A 358 -2.06 7.36 16.32
C PRO A 358 -1.03 8.09 15.47
N ARG A 359 -0.22 7.32 14.71
CA ARG A 359 0.71 7.85 13.70
C ARG A 359 0.19 7.72 12.28
N PHE A 360 -1.08 7.38 12.06
CA PHE A 360 -1.68 7.18 10.74
C PHE A 360 -2.88 8.14 10.54
N PRO A 361 -3.37 8.36 9.30
CA PRO A 361 -4.44 9.31 9.04
C PRO A 361 -5.79 8.78 9.54
N THR A 362 -6.16 9.18 10.76
CA THR A 362 -7.29 8.61 11.52
C THR A 362 -8.65 8.79 10.83
N LEU A 363 -8.93 9.95 10.23
CA LEU A 363 -10.17 10.20 9.49
C LEU A 363 -10.35 9.23 8.32
N VAL A 364 -9.27 8.98 7.57
CA VAL A 364 -9.24 8.06 6.43
C VAL A 364 -9.45 6.63 6.90
N PHE A 365 -8.72 6.21 7.94
CA PHE A 365 -8.86 4.88 8.52
C PHE A 365 -10.29 4.61 8.99
N GLU A 366 -10.89 5.50 9.78
CA GLU A 366 -12.27 5.34 10.25
C GLU A 366 -13.27 5.23 9.09
N ARG A 367 -13.09 6.03 8.04
CA ARG A 367 -13.98 6.02 6.88
C ARG A 367 -13.93 4.68 6.15
N LEU A 368 -12.73 4.16 5.90
CA LEU A 368 -12.52 2.89 5.22
C LEU A 368 -13.01 1.69 6.04
N GLU A 369 -12.77 1.68 7.36
CA GLU A 369 -13.23 0.61 8.25
C GLU A 369 -14.75 0.57 8.39
N ARG A 370 -15.43 1.73 8.47
CA ARG A 370 -16.90 1.77 8.52
C ARG A 370 -17.52 1.17 7.26
N ARG A 371 -16.93 1.42 6.09
CA ARG A 371 -17.42 0.87 4.82
C ARG A 371 -17.20 -0.65 4.73
N ALA A 372 -16.08 -1.16 5.21
CA ALA A 372 -15.81 -2.61 5.19
C ALA A 372 -16.79 -3.42 6.06
N ARG A 373 -17.46 -2.79 7.03
CA ARG A 373 -18.45 -3.40 7.93
C ARG A 373 -19.91 -3.30 7.42
N LEU A 374 -20.16 -2.56 6.34
CA LEU A 374 -21.47 -2.43 5.67
C LEU A 374 -21.56 -3.40 4.50
#